data_AF-A0A7V7NRL0-F1
#
_entry.id   AF-A0A7V7NRL0-F1
#
_cell.length_a   1.000
_cell.length_b   1.000
_cell.length_c   1.000
_cell.angle_alpha   90.00
_cell.angle_beta   90.00
_cell.angle_gamma   90.00
#
_symmetry.space_group_name_H-M   'P 1'
#
loop_
_entity.id
_entity.type
_entity.pdbx_description
1 polymer ?
#
loop_
_entity_poly.entity_id
_entity_poly.type
_entity_poly.pdbx_seq_one_letter_code
_entity_poly.pdbx_strand_id
1 'polypeptide(L)'
;MKKLLVVLGIVSLAGCSGISHNDEVYTAHAESFNIVGFQIPGNTQDRAMELVPEGASVDTIRSTNSDTSSALGIINRIIGIDYVQVGGKKQ
;
A
#
# COMPACT_ATOMS: atom_id res chain seq x y z
N MET A 1 -2.00 11.08 27.23
CA MET A 1 -2.70 9.82 26.94
C MET A 1 -3.76 9.95 25.84
N LYS A 2 -4.79 10.80 25.98
CA LYS A 2 -5.84 10.95 24.94
C LYS A 2 -5.32 11.26 23.52
N LYS A 3 -4.32 12.14 23.38
CA LYS A 3 -3.72 12.50 22.07
C LYS A 3 -3.00 11.33 21.39
N LEU A 4 -2.37 10.44 22.17
CA LEU A 4 -1.66 9.28 21.65
C LEU A 4 -2.64 8.26 21.04
N LEU A 5 -3.80 8.07 21.68
CA LEU A 5 -4.86 7.19 21.16
C LEU A 5 -5.42 7.67 19.82
N VAL A 6 -5.49 8.98 19.60
CA VAL A 6 -5.95 9.55 18.32
C VAL A 6 -4.94 9.25 17.20
N VAL A 7 -3.65 9.45 17.45
CA VAL A 7 -2.60 9.13 16.48
C VAL A 7 -2.59 7.63 16.17
N LEU A 8 -2.70 6.78 17.20
CA LEU A 8 -2.76 5.34 17.03
C LEU A 8 -3.99 4.91 16.20
N GLY A 9 -5.14 5.55 16.43
CA GLY A 9 -6.36 5.33 15.65
C GLY A 9 -6.16 5.66 14.17
N ILE A 10 -5.53 6.81 13.86
CA ILE A 10 -5.28 7.21 12.46
C ILE A 10 -4.33 6.23 11.77
N VAL A 11 -3.25 5.81 12.44
CA VAL A 11 -2.30 4.83 11.88
C VAL A 11 -2.98 3.48 11.64
N SER A 12 -3.89 3.06 12.52
CA SER A 12 -4.61 1.78 12.36
C SER A 12 -5.56 1.73 11.15
N LEU A 13 -6.00 2.89 10.63
CA LEU A 13 -6.88 2.95 9.46
C LEU A 13 -6.14 2.73 8.13
N ALA A 14 -4.83 2.96 8.09
CA ALA A 14 -4.02 2.88 6.88
C ALA A 14 -3.27 1.53 6.72
N GLY A 15 -3.72 0.48 7.41
CA GLY A 15 -3.06 -0.83 7.40
C GLY A 15 -3.70 -1.89 6.50
N CYS A 16 -4.74 -1.55 5.75
CA CYS A 16 -5.51 -2.53 5.00
C CYS A 16 -4.69 -3.14 3.86
N SER A 17 -4.94 -4.42 3.59
CA SER A 17 -4.50 -5.08 2.38
C SER A 17 -5.54 -6.12 2.00
N GLY A 18 -5.82 -6.26 0.71
CA GLY A 18 -6.83 -7.19 0.24
C GLY A 18 -6.81 -7.39 -1.26
N ILE A 19 -7.42 -8.49 -1.67
CA ILE A 19 -7.59 -8.85 -3.07
C ILE A 19 -9.09 -8.91 -3.40
N SER A 20 -9.44 -8.39 -4.56
CA SER A 20 -10.74 -8.60 -5.20
C SER A 20 -10.50 -9.29 -6.53
N HIS A 21 -11.33 -10.27 -6.88
CA HIS A 21 -11.16 -11.01 -8.13
C HIS A 21 -12.50 -11.57 -8.64
N ASN A 22 -12.52 -11.86 -9.93
CA ASN A 22 -13.51 -12.74 -10.56
C ASN A 22 -12.76 -13.88 -11.29
N ASP A 23 -13.42 -14.52 -12.26
CA ASP A 23 -12.86 -15.64 -13.00
C ASP A 23 -11.75 -15.23 -13.99
N GLU A 24 -11.70 -13.96 -14.39
CA GLU A 24 -10.77 -13.49 -15.44
C GLU A 24 -9.69 -12.55 -14.90
N VAL A 25 -10.04 -11.70 -13.93
CA VAL A 25 -9.19 -10.60 -13.46
C VAL A 25 -9.10 -10.56 -11.95
N TYR A 26 -8.00 -10.00 -11.46
CA TYR A 26 -7.82 -9.69 -10.05
C TYR A 26 -7.29 -8.27 -9.86
N THR A 27 -7.45 -7.78 -8.64
CA THR A 27 -6.84 -6.55 -8.15
C THR A 27 -6.44 -6.75 -6.69
N ALA A 28 -5.15 -6.69 -6.42
CA ALA A 28 -4.59 -6.68 -5.08
C ALA A 28 -4.23 -5.25 -4.69
N HIS A 29 -4.45 -4.87 -3.43
CA HIS A 29 -4.00 -3.59 -2.91
C HIS A 29 -3.44 -3.73 -1.50
N ALA A 30 -2.58 -2.79 -1.12
CA ALA A 30 -2.10 -2.62 0.23
C ALA A 30 -1.86 -1.13 0.55
N GLU A 31 -2.11 -0.79 1.81
CA GLU A 31 -1.95 0.55 2.37
C GLU A 31 -0.96 0.52 3.54
N SER A 32 -0.21 1.59 3.72
CA SER A 32 0.62 1.82 4.91
C SER A 32 0.73 3.30 5.24
N PHE A 33 0.91 3.61 6.52
CA PHE A 33 1.21 4.95 6.98
C PHE A 33 2.73 5.14 7.10
N ASN A 34 3.24 6.26 6.60
CA ASN A 34 4.63 6.67 6.69
C ASN A 34 4.87 7.54 7.92
N ILE A 35 5.89 7.20 8.70
CA ILE A 35 6.39 8.02 9.81
C ILE A 35 7.92 8.05 9.71
N VAL A 36 8.46 9.17 9.22
CA VAL A 36 9.91 9.43 9.11
C VAL A 36 10.63 8.28 8.39
N GLY A 37 10.09 7.88 7.24
CA GLY A 37 10.62 6.79 6.40
C GLY A 37 10.24 5.38 6.87
N PHE A 38 9.57 5.22 8.00
CA PHE A 38 9.06 3.95 8.48
C PHE A 38 7.62 3.71 8.00
N GLN A 39 7.40 2.62 7.27
CA GLN A 39 6.09 2.21 6.78
C GLN A 39 5.42 1.26 7.78
N ILE A 40 4.19 1.59 8.20
CA ILE A 40 3.37 0.77 9.10
C ILE A 40 2.10 0.37 8.36
N PRO A 41 1.77 -0.94 8.23
CA PRO A 41 2.39 -2.08 8.91
C PRO A 41 3.60 -2.71 8.18
N GLY A 42 3.98 -2.24 6.99
CA GLY A 42 5.14 -2.76 6.27
C GLY A 42 5.23 -2.23 4.84
N ASN A 43 6.08 -2.82 4.01
CA ASN A 43 6.21 -2.41 2.62
C ASN A 43 4.92 -2.67 1.83
N THR A 44 4.32 -1.63 1.25
CA THR A 44 3.05 -1.74 0.52
C THR A 44 3.18 -2.52 -0.79
N GLN A 45 4.31 -2.40 -1.49
CA GLN A 45 4.54 -3.15 -2.72
C GLN A 45 4.64 -4.64 -2.42
N ASP A 46 5.43 -5.02 -1.43
CA ASP A 46 5.62 -6.44 -1.07
C ASP A 46 4.30 -7.06 -0.63
N ARG A 47 3.57 -6.38 0.26
CA ARG A 47 2.25 -6.83 0.74
C ARG A 47 1.19 -6.94 -0.35
N ALA A 48 1.20 -6.04 -1.34
CA ALA A 48 0.29 -6.14 -2.48
C ALA A 48 0.67 -7.31 -3.40
N MET A 49 1.97 -7.57 -3.58
CA MET A 49 2.47 -8.69 -4.38
C MET A 49 2.23 -10.05 -3.73
N GLU A 50 2.30 -10.15 -2.40
CA GLU A 50 1.95 -11.36 -1.63
C GLU A 50 0.51 -11.81 -1.85
N LEU A 51 -0.38 -10.88 -2.25
CA LEU A 51 -1.78 -11.16 -2.54
C LEU A 51 -2.03 -11.51 -4.01
N VAL A 52 -1.04 -11.38 -4.90
CA VAL A 52 -1.16 -11.73 -6.32
C VAL A 52 -1.35 -13.26 -6.43
N PRO A 53 -2.36 -13.76 -7.16
CA PRO A 53 -2.54 -15.19 -7.34
C PRO A 53 -1.34 -15.81 -8.06
N GLU A 54 -0.92 -17.01 -7.64
CA GLU A 54 0.17 -17.73 -8.30
C GLU A 54 -0.12 -17.95 -9.79
N GLY A 55 0.87 -17.70 -10.64
CA GLY A 55 0.76 -17.84 -12.10
C GLY A 55 -0.02 -16.73 -12.81
N ALA A 56 -0.65 -15.80 -12.08
CA ALA A 56 -1.38 -14.68 -12.68
C ALA A 56 -0.43 -13.68 -13.35
N SER A 57 -0.93 -12.97 -14.37
CA SER A 57 -0.18 -11.87 -14.98
C SER A 57 -0.21 -10.63 -14.08
N VAL A 58 0.82 -9.79 -14.17
CA VAL A 58 0.82 -8.45 -13.58
C VAL A 58 0.82 -7.45 -14.73
N ASP A 59 -0.35 -6.90 -15.01
CA ASP A 59 -0.55 -6.01 -16.16
C ASP A 59 -0.42 -4.54 -15.75
N THR A 60 -0.74 -4.21 -14.50
CA THR A 60 -0.74 -2.84 -13.99
C THR A 60 -0.23 -2.77 -12.57
N ILE A 61 0.55 -1.72 -12.28
CA ILE A 61 0.94 -1.32 -10.94
C ILE A 61 0.66 0.18 -10.83
N ARG A 62 -0.15 0.57 -9.83
CA ARG A 62 -0.41 1.95 -9.48
C ARG A 62 0.06 2.19 -8.05
N SER A 63 0.89 3.20 -7.84
CA SER A 63 1.43 3.55 -6.53
C SER A 63 1.37 5.04 -6.25
N THR A 64 1.35 5.38 -4.96
CA THR A 64 1.62 6.76 -4.50
C THR A 64 3.09 7.12 -4.72
N ASN A 65 3.37 8.42 -4.89
CA ASN A 65 4.74 8.90 -4.98
C ASN A 65 5.44 8.70 -3.64
N SER A 66 6.46 7.84 -3.60
CA SER A 66 7.23 7.51 -2.38
C SER A 66 8.74 7.49 -2.68
N ASP A 67 9.19 8.46 -3.47
CA ASP A 67 10.58 8.61 -3.90
C ASP A 67 11.35 9.70 -3.12
N THR A 68 12.67 9.72 -3.23
CA THR A 68 13.54 10.72 -2.55
C THR A 68 13.99 11.86 -3.46
N SER A 69 13.42 11.96 -4.66
CA SER A 69 13.83 12.91 -5.71
C SER A 69 12.80 14.00 -5.98
N SER A 70 11.55 13.75 -5.63
CA SER A 70 10.42 14.66 -5.80
C SER A 70 9.97 15.23 -4.46
N ALA A 71 9.52 16.49 -4.45
CA ALA A 71 9.03 17.12 -3.23
C ALA A 71 7.86 16.36 -2.60
N LEU A 72 6.92 15.85 -3.43
CA LEU A 72 5.78 15.07 -2.97
C LEU A 72 6.20 13.70 -2.41
N GLY A 73 7.17 13.03 -3.04
CA GLY A 73 7.72 11.77 -2.55
C GLY A 73 8.40 11.94 -1.19
N ILE A 74 9.23 12.98 -1.05
CA ILE A 74 9.92 13.28 0.22
C ILE A 74 8.90 13.56 1.33
N ILE A 75 7.89 14.39 1.06
CA ILE A 75 6.83 14.71 2.04
C ILE A 75 6.09 13.42 2.45
N ASN A 76 5.68 12.61 1.48
CA ASN A 76 4.94 11.38 1.74
C ASN A 76 5.77 10.37 2.55
N ARG A 77 7.08 10.26 2.30
CA ARG A 77 7.99 9.41 3.09
C ARG A 77 8.15 9.90 4.53
N ILE A 78 8.10 11.21 4.79
CA ILE A 78 8.20 11.75 6.15
C ILE A 78 6.88 11.56 6.92
N ILE A 79 5.76 11.88 6.28
CA ILE A 79 4.44 11.71 6.87
C ILE A 79 3.40 11.61 5.75
N GLY A 80 2.73 10.47 5.66
CA GLY A 80 1.82 10.22 4.55
C GLY A 80 1.24 8.83 4.54
N ILE A 81 0.54 8.50 3.44
CA ILE A 81 -0.08 7.20 3.22
C ILE A 81 0.49 6.66 1.92
N ASP A 82 1.13 5.50 2.01
CA ASP A 82 1.48 4.71 0.85
C ASP A 82 0.33 3.79 0.44
N TYR A 83 0.08 3.74 -0.86
CA TYR A 83 -0.90 2.89 -1.49
C TYR A 83 -0.26 2.23 -2.71
N VAL A 84 -0.39 0.92 -2.81
CA VAL A 84 -0.05 0.16 -4.01
C VAL A 84 -1.25 -0.68 -4.41
N GLN A 85 -1.53 -0.69 -5.71
CA GLN A 85 -2.52 -1.54 -6.34
C GLN A 85 -1.89 -2.26 -7.52
N VAL A 86 -2.06 -3.58 -7.54
CA VAL A 86 -1.57 -4.48 -8.58
C VAL A 86 -2.79 -5.12 -9.26
N GLY A 87 -2.86 -5.04 -10.58
CA GLY A 87 -3.96 -5.60 -11.35
C GLY A 87 -3.47 -6.45 -12.52
N GLY A 88 -4.21 -7.50 -12.85
CA GLY A 88 -3.91 -8.38 -13.97
C GLY A 88 -4.95 -9.47 -14.16
N LYS A 89 -4.58 -10.50 -14.94
CA LYS A 89 -5.46 -11.63 -15.28
C LYS A 89 -5.06 -12.88 -14.54
N LYS A 90 -6.05 -13.67 -14.10
CA LYS A 90 -5.82 -15.03 -13.60
C LYS A 90 -5.56 -15.97 -14.77
N GLN A 91 -4.67 -16.94 -14.56
CA GLN A 91 -4.49 -18.07 -15.49
C GLN A 91 -5.63 -19.08 -15.35
#